data_AF-A0A3D2NCK1-F1
#
_entry.id   AF-A0A3D2NCK1-F1
#
_cell.length_a   1.000
_cell.length_b   1.000
_cell.length_c   1.000
_cell.angle_alpha   90.00
_cell.angle_beta   90.00
_cell.angle_gamma   90.00
#
_symmetry.space_group_name_H-M   'P 1'
#
loop_
_entity.id
_entity.type
_entity.pdbx_description
1 polymer ?
#
loop_
_entity_poly.entity_id
_entity_poly.type
_entity_poly.pdbx_seq_one_letter_code
_entity_poly.pdbx_strand_id
1 'polypeptide(L)'
;MHRRILAVAGVLALSLPTTAAFAATDTDTSPLSRFEQTGSTGKIDSAITAGAIDPDRRITVVVEMEGDPVAVVQAEEGRTLTKTERSTVKKDLKKAQDAIRGQITERGGKIRAQMQSAYNGIQVSLPATQVDEIAALPGVIGVHQVVTHELDNAVSVPYLGVPSVWENTGYTGENVKVAILDTGIDYTHSAFGGPGTVAAFDAASATSTAPADPALYGPSAPRIKGGIDLVGDAYDAGGTGDALIPKPDANPLDCQGHGSHVAGTTGGSGVLPDGSTYDGPYDSTTPSVDFKVGPGVAPEADLYAVRVFGCDGSTDVTVQAIDWAVDNGMDVINMSLGSSFGRGDDPSAVAAANAVGAGVVVVASAGNSGHNPYLTGSPGSGDGVIAVSAVDSSESFPGATITVDGKTVEAINANGESVADLGALSVVRLTNDPATTAN
;
A
#
# COMPACT_ATOMS: atom_id res chain seq x y z
N MET A 1 54.20 16.16 46.23
CA MET A 1 53.91 16.85 47.50
C MET A 1 52.42 16.67 47.78
N HIS A 2 52.06 15.91 48.83
CA HIS A 2 50.74 15.81 49.51
C HIS A 2 49.47 15.57 48.63
N ARG A 3 48.78 14.42 48.55
CA ARG A 3 48.32 13.37 49.50
C ARG A 3 47.43 13.87 50.65
N ARG A 4 46.11 13.60 50.57
CA ARG A 4 45.12 13.11 51.59
C ARG A 4 43.88 12.62 50.80
N ILE A 5 43.41 11.37 50.74
CA ILE A 5 43.10 10.26 51.68
C ILE A 5 41.93 10.55 52.63
N LEU A 6 40.82 9.82 52.46
CA LEU A 6 40.14 8.86 53.38
C LEU A 6 38.71 8.62 52.83
N ALA A 7 38.24 7.43 52.40
CA ALA A 7 38.14 6.08 53.00
C ALA A 7 36.90 5.87 53.91
N VAL A 8 36.32 4.66 53.79
CA VAL A 8 35.36 3.96 54.69
C VAL A 8 33.87 4.23 54.37
N ALA A 9 32.90 3.28 54.29
CA ALA A 9 32.79 1.87 54.67
C ALA A 9 31.86 1.12 53.69
N GLY A 10 32.03 -0.20 53.58
CA GLY A 10 31.02 -1.08 52.98
C GLY A 10 29.90 -1.44 53.95
N VAL A 11 28.75 -1.85 53.41
CA VAL A 11 27.84 -2.82 54.03
C VAL A 11 27.29 -3.72 52.93
N LEU A 12 27.72 -4.97 52.99
CA LEU A 12 27.13 -6.12 52.33
C LEU A 12 25.86 -6.47 53.13
N ALA A 13 24.69 -6.47 52.50
CA ALA A 13 23.48 -7.02 53.10
C ALA A 13 22.89 -8.07 52.17
N LEU A 14 23.20 -9.34 52.48
CA LEU A 14 22.37 -10.48 52.10
C LEU A 14 21.03 -10.33 52.81
N SER A 15 19.93 -10.43 52.07
CA SER A 15 18.66 -10.89 52.62
C SER A 15 18.03 -11.91 51.67
N LEU A 16 17.83 -13.10 52.23
CA LEU A 16 17.24 -14.32 51.69
C LEU A 16 15.79 -14.12 51.18
N PRO A 17 15.31 -15.04 50.33
CA PRO A 17 13.98 -14.96 49.74
C PRO A 17 12.90 -15.21 50.81
N THR A 18 11.92 -14.32 50.89
CA THR A 18 10.68 -14.61 51.61
C THR A 18 9.89 -15.66 50.84
N THR A 19 9.93 -16.88 51.36
CA THR A 19 8.98 -17.95 51.09
C THR A 19 7.58 -17.48 51.45
N ALA A 20 6.68 -17.43 50.48
CA ALA A 20 5.24 -17.57 50.71
C ALA A 20 4.82 -18.87 50.02
N ALA A 21 4.71 -19.94 50.81
CA ALA A 21 4.22 -21.23 50.38
C ALA A 21 2.70 -21.30 50.65
N PHE A 22 1.96 -21.55 49.57
CA PHE A 22 0.67 -22.24 49.43
C PHE A 22 -0.56 -21.81 50.23
N ALA A 23 -1.59 -21.41 49.48
CA ALA A 23 -2.92 -21.99 49.64
C ALA A 23 -3.29 -22.68 48.31
N ALA A 24 -3.04 -24.00 48.25
CA ALA A 24 -3.69 -24.87 47.30
C ALA A 24 -5.12 -25.10 47.81
N THR A 25 -6.11 -24.65 47.05
CA THR A 25 -7.47 -25.17 47.15
C THR A 25 -7.59 -26.34 46.20
N ASP A 26 -7.63 -27.53 46.77
CA ASP A 26 -8.06 -28.76 46.13
C ASP A 26 -9.54 -28.63 45.76
N THR A 27 -9.83 -28.36 44.48
CA THR A 27 -10.95 -28.92 43.74
C THR A 27 -10.72 -28.65 42.25
N ASP A 28 -10.32 -29.70 41.54
CA ASP A 28 -10.74 -30.02 40.18
C ASP A 28 -10.69 -28.88 39.13
N THR A 29 -9.56 -28.79 38.42
CA THR A 29 -9.46 -28.62 36.96
C THR A 29 -7.98 -28.49 36.61
N SER A 30 -7.47 -29.44 35.82
CA SER A 30 -6.14 -29.31 35.22
C SER A 30 -6.04 -27.95 34.52
N PRO A 31 -4.99 -27.12 34.70
CA PRO A 31 -4.79 -25.90 33.91
C PRO A 31 -4.59 -26.19 32.41
N LEU A 32 -4.54 -27.46 32.02
CA LEU A 32 -4.59 -27.94 30.64
C LEU A 32 -6.02 -28.13 30.10
N SER A 33 -7.07 -28.11 30.94
CA SER A 33 -8.47 -28.24 30.47
C SER A 33 -8.95 -27.00 29.71
N ARG A 34 -8.34 -25.83 29.94
CA ARG A 34 -8.54 -24.62 29.10
C ARG A 34 -7.88 -24.73 27.72
N PHE A 35 -7.07 -25.77 27.51
CA PHE A 35 -6.42 -26.11 26.26
C PHE A 35 -6.94 -27.47 25.76
N GLU A 36 -8.21 -27.80 26.02
CA GLU A 36 -8.86 -28.89 25.30
C GLU A 36 -8.67 -28.65 23.80
N GLN A 37 -7.99 -29.59 23.17
CA GLN A 37 -7.84 -29.61 21.72
C GLN A 37 -9.24 -29.70 21.14
N THR A 38 -9.70 -28.60 20.53
CA THR A 38 -10.93 -28.63 19.75
C THR A 38 -10.74 -29.66 18.65
N GLY A 39 -11.65 -30.63 18.56
CA GLY A 39 -11.57 -31.77 17.65
C GLY A 39 -11.78 -31.40 16.19
N SER A 40 -11.18 -30.32 15.71
CA SER A 40 -11.26 -29.92 14.31
C SER A 40 -10.34 -30.81 13.48
N THR A 41 -10.94 -31.78 12.81
CA THR A 41 -10.31 -32.57 11.75
C THR A 41 -11.11 -32.37 10.46
N GLY A 42 -10.51 -31.67 9.48
CA GLY A 42 -11.03 -31.53 8.10
C GLY A 42 -11.77 -30.23 7.76
N LYS A 43 -11.87 -29.91 6.46
CA LYS A 43 -12.67 -28.88 5.74
C LYS A 43 -12.69 -27.43 6.27
N ILE A 44 -11.99 -27.10 7.34
CA ILE A 44 -12.04 -25.80 8.00
C ILE A 44 -10.65 -25.17 7.99
N ASP A 45 -10.59 -23.88 7.63
CA ASP A 45 -9.35 -23.09 7.68
C ASP A 45 -8.86 -22.89 9.13
N SER A 46 -7.57 -23.13 9.37
CA SER A 46 -6.86 -22.89 10.63
C SER A 46 -6.98 -21.45 11.17
N ALA A 47 -7.19 -20.45 10.31
CA ALA A 47 -7.39 -19.06 10.74
C ALA A 47 -8.70 -18.88 11.53
N ILE A 48 -9.72 -19.70 11.25
CA ILE A 48 -11.02 -19.68 11.95
C ILE A 48 -10.86 -20.15 13.41
N THR A 49 -9.92 -21.07 13.66
CA THR A 49 -9.71 -21.69 14.98
C THR A 49 -9.18 -20.70 16.02
N ALA A 50 -8.39 -19.71 15.60
CA ALA A 50 -7.91 -18.64 16.48
C ALA A 50 -8.99 -17.59 16.82
N GLY A 51 -9.97 -17.39 15.94
CA GLY A 51 -11.10 -16.47 16.15
C GLY A 51 -12.18 -16.99 17.09
N ALA A 52 -12.17 -18.30 17.41
CA ALA A 52 -13.17 -19.00 18.21
C ALA A 52 -12.95 -18.94 19.74
N ILE A 53 -12.00 -18.12 20.22
CA ILE A 53 -11.76 -17.91 21.67
C ILE A 53 -12.97 -17.21 22.35
N ASP A 54 -13.82 -16.54 21.58
CA ASP A 54 -15.11 -16.00 22.03
C ASP A 54 -16.27 -16.78 21.36
N PRO A 55 -17.01 -17.62 22.11
CA PRO A 55 -18.08 -18.47 21.56
C PRO A 55 -19.31 -17.68 21.07
N ASP A 56 -19.47 -16.42 21.50
CA ASP A 56 -20.57 -15.55 21.09
C ASP A 56 -20.22 -14.71 19.84
N ARG A 57 -18.95 -14.73 19.42
CA ARG A 57 -18.48 -13.98 18.25
C ARG A 57 -19.09 -14.55 16.97
N ARG A 58 -19.71 -13.66 16.20
CA ARG A 58 -20.13 -13.96 14.83
C ARG A 58 -18.97 -13.74 13.88
N ILE A 59 -18.70 -14.73 13.04
CA ILE A 59 -17.72 -14.63 11.96
C ILE A 59 -18.43 -14.58 10.61
N THR A 60 -17.72 -14.15 9.57
CA THR A 60 -18.19 -14.23 8.18
C THR A 60 -17.29 -15.22 7.44
N VAL A 61 -17.90 -16.21 6.80
CA VAL A 61 -17.21 -17.26 6.05
C VAL A 61 -17.79 -17.38 4.65
N VAL A 62 -17.03 -17.99 3.75
CA VAL A 62 -17.55 -18.59 2.51
C VAL A 62 -17.59 -20.10 2.71
N VAL A 63 -18.79 -20.67 2.60
CA VAL A 63 -19.01 -22.11 2.54
C VAL A 63 -18.79 -22.54 1.10
N GLU A 64 -17.65 -23.16 0.83
CA GLU A 64 -17.27 -23.69 -0.48
C GLU A 64 -18.02 -24.98 -0.75
N MET A 65 -18.64 -25.06 -1.92
CA MET A 65 -19.44 -26.19 -2.35
C MET A 65 -18.71 -26.99 -3.43
N GLU A 66 -19.01 -28.29 -3.49
CA GLU A 66 -18.59 -29.17 -4.57
C GLU A 66 -19.10 -28.68 -5.93
N GLY A 67 -18.26 -28.81 -6.96
CA GLY A 67 -18.54 -28.47 -8.34
C GLY A 67 -17.81 -27.23 -8.84
N ASP A 68 -17.43 -27.24 -10.11
CA ASP A 68 -16.59 -26.20 -10.69
C ASP A 68 -17.37 -24.94 -11.04
N PRO A 69 -16.94 -23.75 -10.57
CA PRO A 69 -17.54 -22.49 -10.97
C PRO A 69 -17.31 -22.22 -12.46
N VAL A 70 -18.12 -21.32 -13.04
CA VAL A 70 -18.06 -20.98 -14.48
C VAL A 70 -16.64 -20.70 -14.97
N ALA A 71 -15.81 -20.01 -14.18
CA ALA A 71 -14.44 -19.68 -14.54
C ALA A 71 -13.54 -20.92 -14.69
N VAL A 72 -13.72 -21.92 -13.83
CA VAL A 72 -12.95 -23.18 -13.89
C VAL A 72 -13.39 -24.02 -15.08
N VAL A 73 -14.71 -24.22 -15.26
CA VAL A 73 -15.24 -24.96 -16.44
C VAL A 73 -14.77 -24.31 -17.74
N GLN A 74 -14.77 -22.97 -17.80
CA GLN A 74 -14.28 -22.25 -18.98
C GLN A 74 -12.77 -22.47 -19.23
N ALA A 75 -11.98 -22.52 -18.17
CA ALA A 75 -10.54 -22.77 -18.26
C ALA A 75 -10.26 -24.22 -18.71
N GLU A 76 -10.97 -25.20 -18.16
CA GLU A 76 -10.83 -26.62 -18.50
C GLU A 76 -11.23 -26.92 -19.95
N GLU A 77 -12.28 -26.26 -20.46
CA GLU A 77 -12.67 -26.40 -21.86
C GLU A 77 -11.75 -25.63 -22.84
N GLY A 78 -10.84 -24.80 -22.33
CA GLY A 78 -9.92 -24.00 -23.14
C GLY A 78 -10.59 -23.00 -24.08
N ARG A 79 -11.84 -22.61 -23.79
CA ARG A 79 -12.63 -21.69 -24.62
C ARG A 79 -13.59 -20.86 -23.80
N THR A 80 -14.03 -19.72 -24.34
CA THR A 80 -15.10 -18.94 -23.73
C THR A 80 -16.44 -19.69 -23.82
N LEU A 81 -17.10 -19.87 -22.68
CA LEU A 81 -18.44 -20.46 -22.61
C LEU A 81 -19.51 -19.47 -23.14
N THR A 82 -20.49 -20.00 -23.87
CA THR A 82 -21.67 -19.24 -24.31
C THR A 82 -22.55 -18.82 -23.14
N LYS A 83 -23.43 -17.82 -23.35
CA LYS A 83 -24.37 -17.37 -22.30
C LYS A 83 -25.24 -18.51 -21.77
N THR A 84 -25.66 -19.43 -22.64
CA THR A 84 -26.48 -20.58 -22.25
C THR A 84 -25.70 -21.57 -21.39
N GLU A 85 -24.47 -21.93 -21.80
CA GLU A 85 -23.59 -22.83 -21.02
C GLU A 85 -23.29 -22.26 -19.64
N ARG A 86 -22.92 -20.97 -19.57
CA ARG A 86 -22.72 -20.26 -18.30
C ARG A 86 -23.99 -20.28 -17.44
N SER A 87 -25.17 -20.12 -18.05
CA SER A 87 -26.44 -20.16 -17.32
C SER A 87 -26.73 -21.54 -16.75
N THR A 88 -26.42 -22.61 -17.49
CA THR A 88 -26.58 -24.00 -17.05
C THR A 88 -25.70 -24.28 -15.84
N VAL A 89 -24.38 -24.03 -15.93
CA VAL A 89 -23.45 -24.22 -14.82
C VAL A 89 -23.92 -23.46 -13.57
N LYS A 90 -24.27 -22.17 -13.72
CA LYS A 90 -24.76 -21.37 -12.60
C LYS A 90 -26.02 -21.93 -11.96
N LYS A 91 -26.97 -22.44 -12.76
CA LYS A 91 -28.22 -23.02 -12.24
C LYS A 91 -27.96 -24.29 -11.46
N ASP A 92 -27.09 -25.16 -11.95
CA ASP A 92 -26.77 -26.44 -11.29
C ASP A 92 -26.07 -26.20 -9.94
N LEU A 93 -25.05 -25.33 -9.93
CA LEU A 93 -24.37 -24.94 -8.69
C LEU A 93 -25.33 -24.26 -7.71
N LYS A 94 -26.15 -23.32 -8.20
CA LYS A 94 -27.12 -22.62 -7.35
C LYS A 94 -28.15 -23.57 -6.75
N LYS A 95 -28.59 -24.59 -7.49
CA LYS A 95 -29.50 -25.62 -6.98
C LYS A 95 -28.87 -26.40 -5.83
N ALA A 96 -27.61 -26.80 -5.95
CA ALA A 96 -26.87 -27.46 -4.87
C ALA A 96 -26.74 -26.55 -3.64
N GLN A 97 -26.39 -25.28 -3.86
CA GLN A 97 -26.30 -24.29 -2.78
C GLN A 97 -27.65 -24.04 -2.09
N ASP A 98 -28.74 -23.93 -2.86
CA ASP A 98 -30.08 -23.68 -2.32
C ASP A 98 -30.57 -24.83 -1.43
N ALA A 99 -30.11 -26.07 -1.66
CA ALA A 99 -30.48 -27.24 -0.89
C ALA A 99 -30.03 -27.16 0.59
N ILE A 100 -28.94 -26.46 0.89
CA ILE A 100 -28.39 -26.37 2.27
C ILE A 100 -28.74 -25.06 2.99
N ARG A 101 -29.42 -24.11 2.33
CA ARG A 101 -29.71 -22.78 2.91
C ARG A 101 -30.58 -22.83 4.16
N GLY A 102 -31.55 -23.74 4.20
CA GLY A 102 -32.42 -23.95 5.36
C GLY A 102 -31.58 -24.34 6.58
N GLN A 103 -30.72 -25.34 6.42
CA GLN A 103 -29.83 -25.86 7.46
C GLN A 103 -28.85 -24.78 7.97
N ILE A 104 -28.32 -23.95 7.06
CA ILE A 104 -27.50 -22.78 7.44
C ILE A 104 -28.28 -21.80 8.33
N THR A 105 -29.52 -21.50 7.94
CA THR A 105 -30.35 -20.50 8.64
C THR A 105 -30.82 -21.00 10.00
N GLU A 106 -31.17 -22.29 10.11
CA GLU A 106 -31.53 -22.96 11.36
C GLU A 106 -30.41 -22.91 12.39
N ARG A 107 -29.15 -22.89 11.94
CA ARG A 107 -27.93 -22.74 12.76
C ARG A 107 -27.58 -21.29 13.09
N GLY A 108 -28.53 -20.38 12.90
CA GLY A 108 -28.34 -18.95 13.14
C GLY A 108 -27.45 -18.27 12.09
N GLY A 109 -27.21 -18.92 10.95
CA GLY A 109 -26.51 -18.35 9.81
C GLY A 109 -27.34 -17.31 9.07
N LYS A 110 -26.72 -16.19 8.72
CA LYS A 110 -27.27 -15.13 7.89
C LYS A 110 -26.56 -15.17 6.54
N ILE A 111 -27.25 -15.68 5.52
CA ILE A 111 -26.73 -15.74 4.16
C ILE A 111 -26.65 -14.32 3.59
N ARG A 112 -25.45 -13.93 3.15
CA ARG A 112 -25.17 -12.61 2.56
C ARG A 112 -25.10 -12.66 1.04
N ALA A 113 -24.52 -13.72 0.49
CA ALA A 113 -24.34 -13.89 -0.95
C ALA A 113 -24.24 -15.38 -1.34
N GLN A 114 -24.48 -15.66 -2.62
CA GLN A 114 -24.20 -16.93 -3.26
C GLN A 114 -23.42 -16.67 -4.55
N MET A 115 -22.32 -17.37 -4.76
CA MET A 115 -21.43 -17.20 -5.91
C MET A 115 -21.36 -18.48 -6.73
N GLN A 116 -21.38 -18.37 -8.06
CA GLN A 116 -21.24 -19.51 -8.99
C GLN A 116 -20.29 -19.22 -10.15
N SER A 117 -19.78 -17.98 -10.26
CA SER A 117 -19.07 -17.52 -11.46
C SER A 117 -17.56 -17.70 -11.34
N ALA A 118 -16.94 -17.02 -10.37
CA ALA A 118 -15.51 -17.13 -10.07
C ALA A 118 -15.23 -18.09 -8.90
N TYR A 119 -16.23 -18.33 -8.07
CA TYR A 119 -16.15 -19.14 -6.87
C TYR A 119 -17.48 -19.84 -6.67
N ASN A 120 -17.48 -21.10 -6.26
CA ASN A 120 -18.69 -21.87 -5.95
C ASN A 120 -18.89 -21.90 -4.43
N GLY A 121 -19.65 -20.94 -3.90
CA GLY A 121 -19.84 -20.88 -2.46
C GLY A 121 -20.96 -19.97 -1.98
N ILE A 122 -21.24 -20.06 -0.69
CA ILE A 122 -22.25 -19.27 0.02
C ILE A 122 -21.56 -18.43 1.09
N GLN A 123 -21.65 -17.10 0.99
CA GLN A 123 -21.14 -16.24 2.03
C GLN A 123 -22.16 -16.15 3.17
N VAL A 124 -21.74 -16.50 4.38
CA VAL A 124 -22.60 -16.61 5.56
C VAL A 124 -21.94 -15.91 6.73
N SER A 125 -22.72 -15.14 7.50
CA SER A 125 -22.34 -14.74 8.84
C SER A 125 -23.04 -15.62 9.87
N LEU A 126 -22.31 -16.29 10.75
CA LEU A 126 -22.83 -17.27 11.72
C LEU A 126 -22.04 -17.19 13.05
N PRO A 127 -22.57 -17.74 14.16
CA PRO A 127 -21.77 -17.95 15.37
C PRO A 127 -20.56 -18.83 15.07
N ALA A 128 -19.39 -18.52 15.64
CA ALA A 128 -18.17 -19.30 15.44
C ALA A 128 -18.34 -20.79 15.86
N THR A 129 -19.16 -21.03 16.88
CA THR A 129 -19.51 -22.38 17.38
C THR A 129 -20.28 -23.25 16.39
N GLN A 130 -20.83 -22.67 15.32
CA GLN A 130 -21.65 -23.39 14.33
C GLN A 130 -20.85 -23.79 13.08
N VAL A 131 -19.57 -23.42 12.98
CA VAL A 131 -18.74 -23.67 11.80
C VAL A 131 -18.60 -25.16 11.50
N ASP A 132 -18.35 -26.00 12.51
CA ASP A 132 -18.23 -27.45 12.36
C ASP A 132 -19.52 -28.06 11.81
N GLU A 133 -20.67 -27.61 12.31
CA GLU A 133 -21.98 -28.07 11.84
C GLU A 133 -22.27 -27.65 10.40
N ILE A 134 -21.74 -26.50 9.96
CA ILE A 134 -21.82 -26.05 8.55
C ILE A 134 -20.88 -26.85 7.66
N ALA A 135 -19.64 -27.12 8.11
CA ALA A 135 -18.65 -27.89 7.36
C ALA A 135 -19.11 -29.34 7.10
N ALA A 136 -19.98 -29.88 7.96
CA ALA A 136 -20.57 -31.20 7.84
C ALA A 136 -21.79 -31.26 6.89
N LEU A 137 -22.28 -30.14 6.36
CA LEU A 137 -23.44 -30.14 5.46
C LEU A 137 -23.13 -30.83 4.12
N PRO A 138 -24.15 -31.43 3.47
CA PRO A 138 -23.96 -32.11 2.19
C PRO A 138 -23.40 -31.19 1.10
N GLY A 139 -22.38 -31.67 0.39
CA GLY A 139 -21.76 -30.94 -0.71
C GLY A 139 -20.83 -29.80 -0.27
N VAL A 140 -20.62 -29.56 1.02
CA VAL A 140 -19.61 -28.60 1.50
C VAL A 140 -18.23 -29.26 1.41
N ILE A 141 -17.27 -28.60 0.78
CA ILE A 141 -15.87 -29.07 0.67
C ILE A 141 -14.89 -28.21 1.45
N GLY A 142 -15.28 -26.98 1.80
CA GLY A 142 -14.48 -26.06 2.58
C GLY A 142 -15.31 -24.99 3.29
N VAL A 143 -14.82 -24.49 4.41
CA VAL A 143 -15.33 -23.29 5.07
C VAL A 143 -14.16 -22.35 5.33
N HIS A 144 -14.17 -21.22 4.63
CA HIS A 144 -13.07 -20.27 4.59
C HIS A 144 -13.48 -18.95 5.22
N GLN A 145 -12.62 -18.37 6.06
CA GLN A 145 -12.90 -17.06 6.62
C GLN A 145 -12.85 -15.99 5.53
N VAL A 146 -13.81 -15.07 5.56
CA VAL A 146 -13.72 -13.86 4.72
C VAL A 146 -12.80 -12.88 5.41
N VAL A 147 -11.68 -12.55 4.76
CA VAL A 147 -10.77 -11.50 5.22
C VAL A 147 -11.43 -10.14 4.98
N THR A 148 -11.52 -9.33 6.05
CA THR A 148 -11.89 -7.91 5.92
C THR A 148 -10.68 -7.17 5.38
N HIS A 149 -10.89 -6.39 4.32
CA HIS A 149 -9.87 -5.52 3.74
C HIS A 149 -10.20 -4.08 4.13
N GLU A 150 -9.20 -3.30 4.45
CA GLU A 150 -9.32 -1.89 4.83
C GLU A 150 -8.40 -1.04 3.92
N LEU A 151 -8.73 0.23 3.75
CA LEU A 151 -7.86 1.17 3.07
C LEU A 151 -6.75 1.57 4.04
N ASP A 152 -5.50 1.41 3.62
CA ASP A 152 -4.32 1.84 4.38
C ASP A 152 -3.41 2.69 3.46
N ASN A 153 -2.92 3.81 3.99
CA ASN A 153 -2.08 4.77 3.26
C ASN A 153 -0.94 5.32 4.15
N ALA A 154 -0.52 4.59 5.19
CA ALA A 154 0.51 5.06 6.13
C ALA A 154 1.78 4.19 6.17
N VAL A 155 1.89 3.16 5.32
CA VAL A 155 2.91 2.11 5.46
C VAL A 155 4.23 2.43 4.74
N SER A 156 4.19 3.10 3.58
CA SER A 156 5.38 3.26 2.72
C SER A 156 6.51 4.08 3.37
N VAL A 157 6.18 5.19 4.04
CA VAL A 157 7.19 6.09 4.63
C VAL A 157 7.98 5.40 5.77
N PRO A 158 7.32 4.71 6.72
CA PRO A 158 8.03 3.85 7.68
C PRO A 158 8.85 2.74 7.02
N TYR A 159 8.30 2.06 6.01
CA TYR A 159 8.98 0.97 5.30
C TYR A 159 10.31 1.42 4.67
N LEU A 160 10.35 2.64 4.11
CA LEU A 160 11.56 3.24 3.52
C LEU A 160 12.58 3.72 4.55
N GLY A 161 12.30 3.64 5.85
CA GLY A 161 13.18 4.11 6.92
C GLY A 161 13.25 5.65 7.05
N VAL A 162 12.33 6.37 6.41
CA VAL A 162 12.28 7.85 6.41
C VAL A 162 12.21 8.47 7.81
N PRO A 163 11.48 7.91 8.80
CA PRO A 163 11.49 8.44 10.17
C PRO A 163 12.89 8.55 10.78
N SER A 164 13.81 7.64 10.41
CA SER A 164 15.21 7.73 10.86
C SER A 164 15.96 8.89 10.21
N VAL A 165 15.60 9.29 8.98
CA VAL A 165 16.18 10.47 8.34
C VAL A 165 15.71 11.73 9.08
N TRP A 166 14.42 11.84 9.35
CA TRP A 166 13.88 12.98 10.09
C TRP A 166 14.52 13.12 11.48
N GLU A 167 14.57 12.02 12.26
CA GLU A 167 15.18 12.00 13.59
C GLU A 167 16.67 12.39 13.56
N ASN A 168 17.45 11.75 12.67
CA ASN A 168 18.91 11.88 12.72
C ASN A 168 19.44 13.15 12.05
N THR A 169 18.68 13.75 11.14
CA THR A 169 19.14 14.90 10.33
C THR A 169 18.31 16.16 10.57
N GLY A 170 17.07 16.03 11.02
CA GLY A 170 16.09 17.12 11.05
C GLY A 170 15.60 17.56 9.66
N TYR A 171 15.95 16.85 8.58
CA TYR A 171 15.54 17.22 7.23
C TYR A 171 14.18 16.65 6.86
N THR A 172 13.22 17.56 6.68
CA THR A 172 11.81 17.30 6.35
C THR A 172 11.38 17.95 5.02
N GLY A 173 12.31 18.60 4.32
CA GLY A 173 12.08 19.28 3.05
C GLY A 173 11.87 20.79 3.12
N GLU A 174 12.02 21.41 4.30
CA GLU A 174 11.90 22.87 4.44
C GLU A 174 12.71 23.64 3.38
N ASN A 175 12.09 24.66 2.79
CA ASN A 175 12.67 25.53 1.74
C ASN A 175 13.04 24.83 0.43
N VAL A 176 12.64 23.57 0.22
CA VAL A 176 12.78 22.87 -1.06
C VAL A 176 11.51 23.03 -1.87
N LYS A 177 11.63 23.54 -3.10
CA LYS A 177 10.51 23.68 -4.03
C LYS A 177 10.39 22.44 -4.91
N VAL A 178 9.24 21.79 -4.85
CA VAL A 178 8.96 20.59 -5.65
C VAL A 178 7.79 20.85 -6.59
N ALA A 179 8.06 20.80 -7.90
CA ALA A 179 7.02 20.85 -8.92
C ALA A 179 6.45 19.46 -9.18
N ILE A 180 5.14 19.32 -9.01
CA ILE A 180 4.37 18.12 -9.31
C ILE A 180 3.71 18.32 -10.68
N LEU A 181 4.28 17.71 -11.72
CA LEU A 181 3.77 17.76 -13.08
C LEU A 181 2.74 16.64 -13.28
N ASP A 182 1.46 16.94 -13.10
CA ASP A 182 0.41 15.93 -12.98
C ASP A 182 -1.02 16.47 -13.27
N THR A 183 -2.08 15.86 -12.75
CA THR A 183 -3.48 16.26 -12.94
C THR A 183 -3.90 17.52 -12.16
N GLY A 184 -3.00 18.08 -11.35
CA GLY A 184 -3.25 19.19 -10.43
C GLY A 184 -2.98 18.79 -8.98
N ILE A 185 -3.34 19.67 -8.03
CA ILE A 185 -3.36 19.32 -6.60
C ILE A 185 -4.65 19.85 -5.96
N ASP A 186 -5.37 19.02 -5.21
CA ASP A 186 -6.45 19.45 -4.33
C ASP A 186 -5.89 20.20 -3.12
N TYR A 187 -5.65 21.50 -3.29
CA TYR A 187 -5.19 22.39 -2.22
C TYR A 187 -6.21 22.57 -1.08
N THR A 188 -7.44 22.05 -1.21
CA THR A 188 -8.44 22.07 -0.14
C THR A 188 -8.31 20.89 0.83
N HIS A 189 -7.51 19.88 0.48
CA HIS A 189 -7.27 18.71 1.31
C HIS A 189 -6.46 19.06 2.57
N SER A 190 -6.78 18.41 3.70
CA SER A 190 -6.11 18.71 4.99
C SER A 190 -4.63 18.34 5.00
N ALA A 191 -4.21 17.33 4.25
CA ALA A 191 -2.78 17.03 4.06
C ALA A 191 -1.96 18.21 3.48
N PHE A 192 -2.62 19.19 2.87
CA PHE A 192 -2.00 20.40 2.31
C PHE A 192 -2.39 21.68 3.07
N GLY A 193 -2.95 21.56 4.28
CA GLY A 193 -3.36 22.68 5.12
C GLY A 193 -4.73 23.27 4.77
N GLY A 194 -5.51 22.61 3.91
CA GLY A 194 -6.88 22.99 3.60
C GLY A 194 -7.91 22.46 4.60
N PRO A 195 -9.21 22.83 4.45
CA PRO A 195 -10.26 22.38 5.36
C PRO A 195 -10.50 20.86 5.40
N GLY A 196 -10.10 20.12 4.37
CA GLY A 196 -10.24 18.66 4.32
C GLY A 196 -11.69 18.16 4.24
N THR A 197 -12.60 18.97 3.68
CA THR A 197 -14.03 18.62 3.58
C THR A 197 -14.50 18.56 2.13
N VAL A 198 -15.44 17.66 1.85
CA VAL A 198 -16.10 17.56 0.54
C VAL A 198 -16.72 18.89 0.12
N ALA A 199 -17.33 19.62 1.06
CA ALA A 199 -17.93 20.93 0.75
C ALA A 199 -16.90 21.99 0.31
N ALA A 200 -15.68 21.95 0.87
CA ALA A 200 -14.60 22.85 0.44
C ALA A 200 -14.11 22.50 -0.97
N PHE A 201 -13.93 21.20 -1.24
CA PHE A 201 -13.59 20.72 -2.58
C PHE A 201 -14.67 21.07 -3.61
N ASP A 202 -15.93 20.78 -3.32
CA ASP A 202 -17.06 21.08 -4.20
C ASP A 202 -17.17 22.59 -4.51
N ALA A 203 -16.90 23.45 -3.53
CA ALA A 203 -16.88 24.89 -3.72
C ALA A 203 -15.73 25.34 -4.63
N ALA A 204 -14.53 24.78 -4.44
CA ALA A 204 -13.38 25.04 -5.32
C ALA A 204 -13.65 24.52 -6.75
N SER A 205 -14.17 23.30 -6.88
CA SER A 205 -14.51 22.67 -8.16
C SER A 205 -15.59 23.44 -8.92
N ALA A 206 -16.62 23.94 -8.24
CA ALA A 206 -17.65 24.78 -8.85
C ALA A 206 -17.10 26.10 -9.44
N THR A 207 -15.88 26.48 -9.07
CA THR A 207 -15.17 27.66 -9.56
C THR A 207 -13.81 27.30 -10.16
N SER A 208 -13.66 26.08 -10.71
CA SER A 208 -12.38 25.55 -11.22
C SER A 208 -11.72 26.38 -12.32
N THR A 209 -12.45 27.27 -12.99
CA THR A 209 -11.89 28.17 -14.03
C THR A 209 -11.57 29.58 -13.52
N ALA A 210 -11.94 29.89 -12.28
CA ALA A 210 -11.60 31.13 -11.61
C ALA A 210 -10.31 30.94 -10.79
N PRO A 211 -9.55 32.01 -10.47
CA PRO A 211 -8.35 31.90 -9.65
C PRO A 211 -8.58 31.13 -8.35
N ALA A 212 -7.66 30.24 -8.01
CA ALA A 212 -7.68 29.48 -6.77
C ALA A 212 -7.69 30.39 -5.52
N ASP A 213 -8.20 29.87 -4.40
CA ASP A 213 -8.27 30.62 -3.14
C ASP A 213 -6.84 30.99 -2.68
N PRO A 214 -6.50 32.29 -2.58
CA PRO A 214 -5.16 32.74 -2.20
C PRO A 214 -4.76 32.36 -0.77
N ALA A 215 -5.70 31.92 0.07
CA ALA A 215 -5.40 31.39 1.40
C ALA A 215 -4.84 29.96 1.35
N LEU A 216 -5.16 29.21 0.30
CA LEU A 216 -4.81 27.79 0.14
C LEU A 216 -3.85 27.53 -1.01
N TYR A 217 -3.72 28.49 -1.93
CA TYR A 217 -2.85 28.42 -3.10
C TYR A 217 -2.09 29.73 -3.33
N GLY A 218 -0.78 29.61 -3.58
CA GLY A 218 0.10 30.74 -3.89
C GLY A 218 1.11 31.02 -2.77
N PRO A 219 1.93 32.08 -2.89
CA PRO A 219 3.12 32.26 -2.04
C PRO A 219 2.84 32.32 -0.54
N SER A 220 1.63 32.78 -0.15
CA SER A 220 1.20 32.91 1.24
C SER A 220 0.48 31.66 1.78
N ALA A 221 0.16 30.69 0.92
CA ALA A 221 -0.52 29.46 1.30
C ALA A 221 0.37 28.60 2.21
N PRO A 222 -0.20 27.72 3.05
CA PRO A 222 0.59 26.90 3.97
C PRO A 222 1.49 25.91 3.23
N ARG A 223 0.99 25.18 2.22
CA ARG A 223 1.72 24.09 1.55
C ARG A 223 1.83 24.24 0.03
N ILE A 224 0.75 24.63 -0.66
CA ILE A 224 0.75 24.76 -2.14
C ILE A 224 1.16 26.18 -2.55
N LYS A 225 2.45 26.40 -2.77
CA LYS A 225 3.05 27.74 -2.91
C LYS A 225 2.83 28.40 -4.28
N GLY A 226 2.24 27.68 -5.23
CA GLY A 226 1.95 28.18 -6.57
C GLY A 226 1.84 27.04 -7.57
N GLY A 227 2.04 27.37 -8.85
CA GLY A 227 1.80 26.43 -9.94
C GLY A 227 1.24 27.09 -11.19
N ILE A 228 0.81 26.26 -12.12
CA ILE A 228 0.18 26.65 -13.38
C ILE A 228 -0.75 25.53 -13.84
N ASP A 229 -1.89 25.89 -14.44
CA ASP A 229 -2.63 24.99 -15.30
C ASP A 229 -2.25 25.27 -16.76
N LEU A 230 -1.79 24.24 -17.47
CA LEU A 230 -1.39 24.34 -18.87
C LEU A 230 -2.48 23.86 -19.83
N VAL A 231 -3.58 23.29 -19.34
CA VAL A 231 -4.46 22.47 -20.18
C VAL A 231 -5.95 22.68 -19.99
N GLY A 232 -6.41 22.99 -18.78
CA GLY A 232 -7.82 23.08 -18.43
C GLY A 232 -8.54 21.72 -18.43
N ASP A 233 -9.77 21.72 -17.91
CA ASP A 233 -10.52 20.51 -17.55
C ASP A 233 -10.80 19.54 -18.72
N ALA A 234 -10.99 20.05 -19.93
CA ALA A 234 -11.48 19.28 -21.08
C ALA A 234 -10.37 18.75 -22.03
N TYR A 235 -9.10 18.94 -21.67
CA TYR A 235 -7.98 18.57 -22.54
C TYR A 235 -7.69 17.07 -22.54
N ASP A 236 -7.48 16.52 -23.74
CA ASP A 236 -7.04 15.15 -23.98
C ASP A 236 -6.21 15.08 -25.26
N ALA A 237 -4.90 14.83 -25.14
CA ALA A 237 -3.96 14.72 -26.26
C ALA A 237 -4.29 13.58 -27.24
N GLY A 238 -4.98 12.53 -26.76
CA GLY A 238 -5.42 11.38 -27.54
C GLY A 238 -6.84 11.52 -28.09
N GLY A 239 -7.51 12.65 -27.80
CA GLY A 239 -8.89 12.92 -28.11
C GLY A 239 -9.13 13.38 -29.55
N THR A 240 -10.23 14.09 -29.77
CA THR A 240 -10.57 14.67 -31.08
C THR A 240 -11.20 16.05 -30.93
N GLY A 241 -11.11 16.86 -31.98
CA GLY A 241 -11.71 18.20 -32.02
C GLY A 241 -11.12 19.13 -30.97
N ASP A 242 -11.98 19.85 -30.25
CA ASP A 242 -11.61 20.86 -29.26
C ASP A 242 -10.81 20.31 -28.06
N ALA A 243 -10.90 19.01 -27.75
CA ALA A 243 -10.16 18.39 -26.64
C ALA A 243 -8.65 18.36 -26.89
N LEU A 244 -8.22 18.41 -28.16
CA LEU A 244 -6.79 18.45 -28.53
C LEU A 244 -6.15 19.81 -28.26
N ILE A 245 -6.94 20.84 -27.93
CA ILE A 245 -6.47 22.21 -27.76
C ILE A 245 -6.46 22.52 -26.26
N PRO A 246 -5.28 22.70 -25.64
CA PRO A 246 -5.18 23.18 -24.27
C PRO A 246 -5.95 24.49 -24.08
N LYS A 247 -6.74 24.56 -23.01
CA LYS A 247 -7.48 25.76 -22.58
C LYS A 247 -7.11 26.10 -21.12
N PRO A 248 -5.87 26.57 -20.89
CA PRO A 248 -5.38 26.94 -19.57
C PRO A 248 -6.33 27.88 -18.82
N ASP A 249 -6.46 27.67 -17.51
CA ASP A 249 -7.04 28.63 -16.59
C ASP A 249 -6.11 28.93 -15.40
N ALA A 250 -6.62 29.68 -14.42
CA ALA A 250 -5.82 30.18 -13.30
C ALA A 250 -5.73 29.20 -12.12
N ASN A 251 -6.32 28.01 -12.22
CA ASN A 251 -6.57 27.14 -11.09
C ASN A 251 -6.17 25.68 -11.39
N PRO A 252 -5.02 25.23 -10.85
CA PRO A 252 -4.54 23.87 -11.05
C PRO A 252 -5.20 22.87 -10.07
N LEU A 253 -6.48 23.07 -9.74
CA LEU A 253 -7.24 22.15 -8.89
C LEU A 253 -7.27 20.76 -9.55
N ASP A 254 -6.99 19.74 -8.76
CA ASP A 254 -7.07 18.36 -9.21
C ASP A 254 -8.53 17.88 -9.23
N CYS A 255 -9.05 17.58 -10.41
CA CYS A 255 -10.36 16.97 -10.59
C CYS A 255 -10.31 15.45 -10.86
N GLN A 256 -9.11 14.85 -10.89
CA GLN A 256 -8.92 13.42 -11.16
C GLN A 256 -8.50 12.67 -9.88
N GLY A 257 -7.48 13.17 -9.17
CA GLY A 257 -6.97 12.64 -7.91
C GLY A 257 -5.52 12.13 -7.96
N HIS A 258 -4.98 11.81 -9.14
CA HIS A 258 -3.63 11.26 -9.29
C HIS A 258 -2.55 12.24 -8.80
N GLY A 259 -2.61 13.50 -9.23
CA GLY A 259 -1.67 14.53 -8.82
C GLY A 259 -1.71 14.82 -7.31
N SER A 260 -2.90 14.84 -6.72
CA SER A 260 -3.06 14.97 -5.25
C SER A 260 -2.44 13.80 -4.49
N HIS A 261 -2.59 12.57 -4.99
CA HIS A 261 -1.96 11.39 -4.41
C HIS A 261 -0.42 11.45 -4.49
N VAL A 262 0.11 11.86 -5.64
CA VAL A 262 1.56 12.04 -5.88
C VAL A 262 2.13 13.13 -4.99
N ALA A 263 1.45 14.28 -4.90
CA ALA A 263 1.82 15.38 -4.02
C ALA A 263 1.81 14.96 -2.54
N GLY A 264 0.79 14.18 -2.13
CA GLY A 264 0.69 13.65 -0.77
C GLY A 264 1.86 12.74 -0.41
N THR A 265 2.22 11.82 -1.31
CA THR A 265 3.40 10.94 -1.14
C THR A 265 4.70 11.74 -1.02
N THR A 266 4.82 12.82 -1.80
CA THR A 266 6.00 13.68 -1.82
C THR A 266 6.13 14.47 -0.52
N GLY A 267 5.08 15.19 -0.13
CA GLY A 267 5.18 16.17 0.97
C GLY A 267 3.85 16.55 1.62
N GLY A 268 2.87 15.65 1.61
CA GLY A 268 1.68 15.82 2.45
C GLY A 268 2.06 15.79 3.94
N SER A 269 1.42 16.62 4.74
CA SER A 269 1.69 16.70 6.18
C SER A 269 1.16 15.49 6.97
N GLY A 270 0.25 14.72 6.37
CA GLY A 270 -0.49 13.66 7.03
C GLY A 270 -1.83 14.15 7.58
N VAL A 271 -2.75 13.22 7.81
CA VAL A 271 -4.12 13.48 8.25
C VAL A 271 -4.48 12.55 9.40
N LEU A 272 -4.90 13.13 10.51
CA LEU A 272 -5.32 12.41 11.70
C LEU A 272 -6.72 11.78 11.53
N PRO A 273 -7.14 10.85 12.41
CA PRO A 273 -8.43 10.17 12.29
C PRO A 273 -9.64 11.12 12.36
N ASP A 274 -9.49 12.28 13.01
CA ASP A 274 -10.50 13.33 13.07
C ASP A 274 -10.57 14.21 11.79
N GLY A 275 -9.67 13.97 10.83
CA GLY A 275 -9.58 14.69 9.56
C GLY A 275 -8.66 15.91 9.58
N SER A 276 -8.12 16.28 10.74
CA SER A 276 -7.20 17.43 10.86
C SER A 276 -5.81 17.12 10.30
N THR A 277 -5.10 18.19 9.91
CA THR A 277 -3.70 18.13 9.46
C THR A 277 -2.81 17.71 10.62
N TYR A 278 -1.86 16.82 10.34
CA TYR A 278 -0.79 16.51 11.28
C TYR A 278 0.36 17.50 11.09
N ASP A 279 0.79 18.17 12.17
CA ASP A 279 1.84 19.19 12.13
C ASP A 279 3.18 18.69 12.71
N GLY A 280 3.35 17.37 12.79
CA GLY A 280 4.52 16.74 13.41
C GLY A 280 4.35 16.41 14.91
N PRO A 281 5.47 16.07 15.60
CA PRO A 281 6.82 16.06 15.08
C PRO A 281 7.05 14.97 14.02
N TYR A 282 7.81 15.29 12.98
CA TYR A 282 8.26 14.31 11.99
C TYR A 282 9.57 13.71 12.50
N ASP A 283 9.47 12.55 13.15
CA ASP A 283 10.59 11.90 13.83
C ASP A 283 10.34 10.38 13.95
N SER A 284 11.17 9.70 14.74
CA SER A 284 11.05 8.24 14.94
C SER A 284 9.75 7.79 15.61
N THR A 285 9.00 8.70 16.22
CA THR A 285 7.71 8.42 16.88
C THR A 285 6.52 8.54 15.93
N THR A 286 6.67 9.25 14.80
CA THR A 286 5.60 9.46 13.82
C THR A 286 4.90 8.16 13.39
N PRO A 287 5.58 7.02 13.12
CA PRO A 287 4.90 5.78 12.74
C PRO A 287 3.96 5.19 13.81
N SER A 288 4.05 5.65 15.07
CA SER A 288 3.16 5.22 16.15
C SER A 288 1.88 6.05 16.25
N VAL A 289 1.76 7.12 15.45
CA VAL A 289 0.55 7.93 15.34
C VAL A 289 -0.45 7.21 14.46
N ASP A 290 -1.71 7.17 14.90
CA ASP A 290 -2.81 6.66 14.08
C ASP A 290 -3.14 7.68 13.00
N PHE A 291 -3.11 7.26 11.73
CA PHE A 291 -3.29 8.13 10.59
C PHE A 291 -4.46 7.66 9.73
N LYS A 292 -5.27 8.62 9.28
CA LYS A 292 -6.17 8.41 8.15
C LYS A 292 -5.41 8.46 6.82
N VAL A 293 -4.43 9.34 6.72
CA VAL A 293 -3.48 9.46 5.60
C VAL A 293 -2.11 9.72 6.22
N GLY A 294 -1.10 8.92 5.88
CA GLY A 294 0.24 9.13 6.42
C GLY A 294 0.89 10.41 5.88
N PRO A 295 1.91 10.96 6.56
CA PRO A 295 2.74 12.02 6.00
C PRO A 295 3.52 11.51 4.77
N GLY A 296 3.85 12.44 3.87
CA GLY A 296 4.77 12.20 2.76
C GLY A 296 6.23 12.13 3.22
N VAL A 297 7.14 11.86 2.28
CA VAL A 297 8.58 11.71 2.57
C VAL A 297 9.22 13.02 3.05
N ALA A 298 8.85 14.13 2.43
CA ALA A 298 9.31 15.49 2.74
C ALA A 298 8.12 16.37 3.16
N PRO A 299 7.56 16.14 4.36
CA PRO A 299 6.27 16.70 4.78
C PRO A 299 6.28 18.21 5.01
N GLU A 300 7.45 18.87 4.90
CA GLU A 300 7.61 20.32 5.02
C GLU A 300 8.07 20.99 3.72
N ALA A 301 8.18 20.24 2.60
CA ALA A 301 8.50 20.80 1.29
C ALA A 301 7.44 21.78 0.74
N ASP A 302 7.86 22.76 -0.04
CA ASP A 302 6.98 23.69 -0.74
C ASP A 302 6.53 23.06 -2.07
N LEU A 303 5.23 22.76 -2.19
CA LEU A 303 4.69 22.06 -3.37
C LEU A 303 4.15 23.05 -4.39
N TYR A 304 4.41 22.78 -5.68
CA TYR A 304 3.92 23.55 -6.80
C TYR A 304 3.10 22.66 -7.74
N ALA A 305 1.83 23.04 -7.99
CA ALA A 305 0.91 22.28 -8.83
C ALA A 305 1.10 22.65 -10.30
N VAL A 306 1.71 21.78 -11.10
CA VAL A 306 1.88 22.00 -12.55
C VAL A 306 0.93 21.04 -13.27
N ARG A 307 -0.26 21.53 -13.59
CA ARG A 307 -1.32 20.73 -14.18
C ARG A 307 -1.12 20.57 -15.68
N VAL A 308 -0.93 19.32 -16.10
CA VAL A 308 -0.65 18.90 -17.49
C VAL A 308 -1.70 17.94 -18.06
N PHE A 309 -2.65 17.49 -17.25
CA PHE A 309 -3.79 16.67 -17.68
C PHE A 309 -5.12 17.40 -17.44
N GLY A 310 -6.10 17.15 -18.31
CA GLY A 310 -7.51 17.45 -18.03
C GLY A 310 -8.05 16.57 -16.89
N CYS A 311 -9.36 16.65 -16.62
CA CYS A 311 -9.99 15.77 -15.63
C CYS A 311 -9.99 14.30 -16.06
N ASP A 312 -9.96 14.08 -17.37
CA ASP A 312 -9.81 12.78 -18.02
C ASP A 312 -8.80 12.93 -19.17
N GLY A 313 -8.32 11.81 -19.71
CA GLY A 313 -7.54 11.79 -20.95
C GLY A 313 -6.02 11.75 -20.74
N SER A 314 -5.31 12.18 -21.77
CA SER A 314 -3.85 12.08 -21.90
C SER A 314 -3.18 13.43 -22.14
N THR A 315 -1.86 13.48 -22.04
CA THR A 315 -1.07 14.72 -22.20
C THR A 315 0.08 14.57 -23.18
N ASP A 316 0.38 15.64 -23.91
CA ASP A 316 1.62 15.83 -24.66
C ASP A 316 2.34 17.15 -24.33
N VAL A 317 1.89 17.88 -23.29
CA VAL A 317 2.46 19.19 -22.87
C VAL A 317 3.57 19.07 -21.82
N THR A 318 4.16 17.88 -21.64
CA THR A 318 5.19 17.63 -20.62
C THR A 318 6.43 18.50 -20.82
N VAL A 319 6.81 18.83 -22.06
CA VAL A 319 7.98 19.67 -22.35
C VAL A 319 7.78 21.10 -21.83
N GLN A 320 6.59 21.68 -22.07
CA GLN A 320 6.22 23.01 -21.61
C GLN A 320 6.19 23.08 -20.08
N ALA A 321 5.78 21.99 -19.44
CA ALA A 321 5.75 21.89 -17.99
C ALA A 321 7.15 21.84 -17.36
N ILE A 322 8.09 21.11 -17.98
CA ILE A 322 9.50 21.09 -17.57
C ILE A 322 10.12 22.48 -17.76
N ASP A 323 9.85 23.13 -18.90
CA ASP A 323 10.31 24.50 -19.19
C ASP A 323 9.83 25.50 -18.12
N TRP A 324 8.54 25.45 -17.77
CA TRP A 324 7.97 26.26 -16.70
C TRP A 324 8.68 26.02 -15.36
N ALA A 325 8.94 24.76 -15.00
CA ALA A 325 9.58 24.44 -13.73
C ALA A 325 11.03 24.97 -13.64
N VAL A 326 11.79 24.90 -14.74
CA VAL A 326 13.14 25.48 -14.81
C VAL A 326 13.07 27.02 -14.74
N ASP A 327 12.18 27.66 -15.50
CA ASP A 327 12.01 29.11 -15.51
C ASP A 327 11.60 29.67 -14.13
N ASN A 328 10.83 28.90 -13.36
CA ASN A 328 10.38 29.28 -12.02
C ASN A 328 11.33 28.85 -10.90
N GLY A 329 12.50 28.30 -11.23
CA GLY A 329 13.56 27.96 -10.28
C GLY A 329 13.12 26.91 -9.26
N MET A 330 12.50 25.84 -9.76
CA MET A 330 12.18 24.66 -8.95
C MET A 330 13.44 23.86 -8.64
N ASP A 331 13.54 23.31 -7.42
CA ASP A 331 14.67 22.49 -7.00
C ASP A 331 14.50 21.04 -7.47
N VAL A 332 13.25 20.56 -7.46
CA VAL A 332 12.87 19.20 -7.84
C VAL A 332 11.69 19.23 -8.82
N ILE A 333 11.76 18.40 -9.86
CA ILE A 333 10.65 18.10 -10.76
C ILE A 333 10.26 16.64 -10.56
N ASN A 334 9.01 16.40 -10.16
CA ASN A 334 8.44 15.06 -10.10
C ASN A 334 7.45 14.86 -11.26
N MET A 335 7.67 13.81 -12.04
CA MET A 335 6.81 13.39 -13.15
C MET A 335 6.36 11.95 -12.96
N SER A 336 5.22 11.75 -12.30
CA SER A 336 4.57 10.45 -12.15
C SER A 336 3.78 10.06 -13.42
N LEU A 337 4.38 10.34 -14.57
CA LEU A 337 3.83 10.15 -15.91
C LEU A 337 4.93 9.64 -16.82
N GLY A 338 4.54 9.12 -17.98
CA GLY A 338 5.49 8.77 -19.02
C GLY A 338 4.86 7.97 -20.14
N SER A 339 5.62 7.83 -21.21
CA SER A 339 5.33 6.90 -22.31
C SER A 339 5.99 5.54 -22.06
N SER A 340 5.86 4.61 -23.00
CA SER A 340 6.69 3.39 -23.03
C SER A 340 7.72 3.51 -24.15
N PHE A 341 8.81 2.75 -24.08
CA PHE A 341 9.87 2.73 -25.11
C PHE A 341 10.49 4.11 -25.36
N GLY A 342 10.77 4.83 -24.27
CA GLY A 342 11.39 6.16 -24.32
C GLY A 342 12.76 6.13 -24.97
N ARG A 343 13.09 7.21 -25.68
CA ARG A 343 14.39 7.42 -26.30
C ARG A 343 15.06 8.65 -25.70
N GLY A 344 16.39 8.69 -25.74
CA GLY A 344 17.15 9.85 -25.26
C GLY A 344 16.93 11.12 -26.08
N ASP A 345 16.48 10.99 -27.33
CA ASP A 345 16.16 12.10 -28.23
C ASP A 345 14.67 12.49 -28.24
N ASP A 346 13.84 11.84 -27.42
CA ASP A 346 12.45 12.28 -27.24
C ASP A 346 12.45 13.69 -26.61
N PRO A 347 11.58 14.61 -27.07
CA PRO A 347 11.60 16.00 -26.59
C PRO A 347 11.50 16.15 -25.07
N SER A 348 10.71 15.32 -24.40
CA SER A 348 10.58 15.34 -22.94
C SER A 348 11.82 14.78 -22.22
N ALA A 349 12.51 13.81 -22.81
CA ALA A 349 13.78 13.29 -22.30
C ALA A 349 14.91 14.33 -22.43
N VAL A 350 14.98 15.02 -23.58
CA VAL A 350 15.94 16.11 -23.81
C VAL A 350 15.68 17.29 -22.86
N ALA A 351 14.42 17.70 -22.70
CA ALA A 351 14.06 18.76 -21.77
C ALA A 351 14.41 18.40 -20.32
N ALA A 352 14.12 17.16 -19.90
CA ALA A 352 14.47 16.67 -18.58
C ALA A 352 16.00 16.64 -18.34
N ALA A 353 16.78 16.15 -19.32
CA ALA A 353 18.23 16.16 -19.25
C ALA A 353 18.81 17.59 -19.17
N ASN A 354 18.23 18.54 -19.89
CA ASN A 354 18.62 19.95 -19.80
C ASN A 354 18.28 20.56 -18.43
N ALA A 355 17.13 20.21 -17.84
CA ALA A 355 16.78 20.64 -16.48
C ALA A 355 17.76 20.08 -15.44
N VAL A 356 18.18 18.82 -15.58
CA VAL A 356 19.27 18.25 -14.77
C VAL A 356 20.57 19.05 -14.95
N GLY A 357 20.93 19.39 -16.19
CA GLY A 357 22.09 20.25 -16.50
C GLY A 357 22.01 21.66 -15.89
N ALA A 358 20.81 22.16 -15.63
CA ALA A 358 20.56 23.43 -14.94
C ALA A 358 20.59 23.33 -13.40
N GLY A 359 20.81 22.13 -12.86
CA GLY A 359 20.90 21.87 -11.42
C GLY A 359 19.58 21.44 -10.76
N VAL A 360 18.54 21.15 -11.55
CA VAL A 360 17.25 20.65 -11.04
C VAL A 360 17.32 19.13 -10.86
N VAL A 361 16.84 18.61 -9.72
CA VAL A 361 16.69 17.16 -9.55
C VAL A 361 15.43 16.72 -10.29
N VAL A 362 15.59 15.90 -11.33
CA VAL A 362 14.45 15.41 -12.11
C VAL A 362 14.20 13.95 -11.79
N VAL A 363 12.97 13.65 -11.34
CA VAL A 363 12.50 12.31 -11.00
C VAL A 363 11.30 11.99 -11.89
N ALA A 364 11.34 10.83 -12.56
CA ALA A 364 10.27 10.38 -13.44
C ALA A 364 9.95 8.91 -13.22
N SER A 365 8.69 8.53 -13.42
CA SER A 365 8.30 7.12 -13.42
C SER A 365 9.01 6.35 -14.53
N ALA A 366 9.54 5.18 -14.21
CA ALA A 366 10.11 4.27 -15.21
C ALA A 366 9.04 3.69 -16.15
N GLY A 367 7.75 3.75 -15.76
CA GLY A 367 6.61 3.25 -16.52
C GLY A 367 6.05 1.91 -16.01
N ASN A 368 4.79 1.64 -16.34
CA ASN A 368 4.02 0.48 -15.85
C ASN A 368 3.71 -0.55 -16.94
N SER A 369 4.50 -0.59 -18.01
CA SER A 369 4.21 -1.37 -19.23
C SER A 369 4.69 -2.83 -19.19
N GLY A 370 5.03 -3.31 -18.00
CA GLY A 370 5.50 -4.66 -17.74
C GLY A 370 7.01 -4.74 -17.48
N HIS A 371 7.49 -5.97 -17.28
CA HIS A 371 8.85 -6.27 -16.78
C HIS A 371 9.87 -6.57 -17.89
N ASN A 372 9.52 -6.36 -19.17
CA ASN A 372 10.44 -6.66 -20.26
C ASN A 372 11.54 -5.60 -20.37
N PRO A 373 12.77 -5.97 -20.78
CA PRO A 373 13.82 -5.01 -21.07
C PRO A 373 13.40 -3.99 -22.13
N TYR A 374 13.98 -2.79 -22.06
CA TYR A 374 13.78 -1.69 -23.03
C TYR A 374 12.37 -1.08 -23.05
N LEU A 375 11.56 -1.31 -22.01
CA LEU A 375 10.23 -0.69 -21.87
C LEU A 375 10.23 0.69 -21.20
N THR A 376 11.33 1.06 -20.53
CA THR A 376 11.44 2.32 -19.79
C THR A 376 11.01 3.51 -20.65
N GLY A 377 10.18 4.36 -20.07
CA GLY A 377 9.53 5.48 -20.74
C GLY A 377 10.32 6.78 -20.81
N SER A 378 9.84 7.69 -21.66
CA SER A 378 10.18 9.12 -21.56
C SER A 378 9.16 9.79 -20.64
N PRO A 379 9.57 10.72 -19.76
CA PRO A 379 10.87 11.40 -19.71
C PRO A 379 11.98 10.66 -18.92
N GLY A 380 11.69 9.52 -18.30
CA GLY A 380 12.66 8.76 -17.47
C GLY A 380 13.92 8.27 -18.22
N SER A 381 13.88 8.21 -19.55
CA SER A 381 15.02 7.87 -20.42
C SER A 381 16.01 9.02 -20.63
N GLY A 382 15.75 10.22 -20.10
CA GLY A 382 16.66 11.37 -20.23
C GLY A 382 17.96 11.18 -19.45
N ASP A 383 19.08 11.66 -20.01
CA ASP A 383 20.39 11.58 -19.35
C ASP A 383 20.38 12.33 -18.00
N GLY A 384 20.77 11.63 -16.93
CA GLY A 384 20.80 12.18 -15.58
C GLY A 384 19.46 12.21 -14.84
N VAL A 385 18.35 11.82 -15.51
CA VAL A 385 17.03 11.70 -14.87
C VAL A 385 17.00 10.47 -13.97
N ILE A 386 16.39 10.61 -12.79
CA ILE A 386 16.16 9.50 -11.87
C ILE A 386 14.88 8.78 -12.29
N ALA A 387 15.02 7.66 -13.01
CA ALA A 387 13.90 6.79 -13.36
C ALA A 387 13.54 5.86 -12.19
N VAL A 388 12.31 5.95 -11.69
CA VAL A 388 11.86 5.22 -10.48
C VAL A 388 10.88 4.10 -10.86
N SER A 389 11.18 2.88 -10.44
CA SER A 389 10.29 1.71 -10.54
C SER A 389 9.56 1.46 -9.23
N ALA A 390 8.44 0.73 -9.29
CA ALA A 390 7.69 0.32 -8.11
C ALA A 390 8.22 -1.01 -7.54
N VAL A 391 8.18 -1.12 -6.21
CA VAL A 391 8.35 -2.38 -5.47
C VAL A 391 7.10 -2.60 -4.62
N ASP A 392 6.70 -3.86 -4.44
CA ASP A 392 5.62 -4.21 -3.54
C ASP A 392 6.14 -4.42 -2.11
N SER A 393 5.28 -4.14 -1.13
CA SER A 393 5.52 -4.47 0.28
C SER A 393 5.23 -5.95 0.59
N SER A 394 4.98 -6.78 -0.44
CA SER A 394 4.67 -8.19 -0.24
C SER A 394 5.89 -8.93 0.30
N GLU A 395 5.67 -9.47 1.49
CA GLU A 395 6.63 -10.07 2.40
C GLU A 395 7.27 -11.31 1.76
N SER A 396 8.46 -11.18 1.22
CA SER A 396 9.32 -12.34 0.95
C SER A 396 10.75 -12.12 1.41
N PHE A 397 10.96 -11.25 2.41
CA PHE A 397 12.25 -11.20 3.10
C PHE A 397 12.16 -11.14 4.63
N PRO A 398 12.69 -12.15 5.34
CA PRO A 398 13.06 -13.46 4.81
C PRO A 398 11.84 -14.29 4.42
N GLY A 399 11.69 -14.64 3.14
CA GLY A 399 10.79 -15.71 2.71
C GLY A 399 11.24 -17.11 3.16
N ALA A 400 12.47 -17.26 3.65
CA ALA A 400 12.98 -18.45 4.32
C ALA A 400 14.16 -18.13 5.26
N THR A 401 14.40 -18.99 6.26
CA THR A 401 15.60 -18.92 7.10
C THR A 401 16.45 -20.16 6.86
N ILE A 402 17.71 -19.97 6.45
CA ILE A 402 18.65 -21.06 6.19
C ILE A 402 19.77 -21.06 7.24
N THR A 403 20.22 -22.25 7.65
CA THR A 403 21.39 -22.40 8.53
C THR A 403 22.58 -22.85 7.70
N VAL A 404 23.64 -22.04 7.67
CA VAL A 404 24.91 -22.35 6.98
C VAL A 404 26.01 -22.36 8.04
N ASP A 405 26.66 -23.51 8.24
CA ASP A 405 27.74 -23.70 9.22
C ASP A 405 27.38 -23.22 10.64
N GLY A 406 26.14 -23.47 11.07
CA GLY A 406 25.64 -23.08 12.39
C GLY A 406 25.31 -21.58 12.54
N LYS A 407 25.38 -20.81 11.45
CA LYS A 407 24.92 -19.42 11.41
C LYS A 407 23.61 -19.32 10.63
N THR A 408 22.67 -18.61 11.22
CA THR A 408 21.38 -18.31 10.60
C THR A 408 21.54 -17.19 9.59
N VAL A 409 21.02 -17.40 8.38
CA VAL A 409 20.97 -16.40 7.31
C VAL A 409 19.53 -16.30 6.80
N GLU A 410 19.07 -15.07 6.65
CA GLU A 410 17.77 -14.70 6.10
C GLU A 410 17.80 -14.77 4.57
N ALA A 411 16.81 -15.40 3.93
CA ALA A 411 16.75 -15.67 2.50
C ALA A 411 15.36 -15.38 1.91
N ILE A 412 15.27 -15.19 0.59
CA ILE A 412 14.02 -14.93 -0.15
C ILE A 412 13.45 -16.26 -0.70
N ASN A 413 12.13 -16.46 -0.58
CA ASN A 413 11.40 -17.58 -1.20
C ASN A 413 10.73 -17.13 -2.52
N ALA A 414 11.56 -17.02 -3.57
CA ALA A 414 11.18 -16.35 -4.81
C ALA A 414 10.15 -17.10 -5.68
N ASN A 415 9.89 -18.37 -5.41
CA ASN A 415 8.97 -19.20 -6.20
C ASN A 415 7.66 -19.54 -5.44
N GLY A 416 7.50 -19.07 -4.20
CA GLY A 416 6.28 -19.27 -3.41
C GLY A 416 6.00 -20.74 -3.04
N GLU A 417 6.95 -21.64 -3.30
CA GLU A 417 6.82 -23.07 -2.98
C GLU A 417 7.03 -23.31 -1.48
N SER A 418 6.48 -24.42 -0.97
CA SER A 418 6.75 -24.83 0.40
C SER A 418 8.22 -25.23 0.56
N VAL A 419 8.93 -24.55 1.46
CA VAL A 419 10.29 -24.91 1.85
C VAL A 419 10.34 -25.90 3.01
N ALA A 420 9.18 -26.32 3.53
CA ALA A 420 9.10 -27.41 4.49
C ALA A 420 9.56 -28.72 3.83
N ASP A 421 10.33 -29.53 4.56
CA ASP A 421 10.78 -30.86 4.17
C ASP A 421 11.84 -30.97 3.05
N LEU A 422 12.45 -29.86 2.61
CA LEU A 422 13.57 -29.89 1.63
C LEU A 422 14.85 -30.57 2.15
N GLY A 423 15.00 -30.72 3.47
CA GLY A 423 16.15 -31.32 4.11
C GLY A 423 17.44 -30.48 3.99
N ALA A 424 18.59 -31.12 4.21
CA ALA A 424 19.89 -30.46 4.12
C ALA A 424 20.30 -30.27 2.65
N LEU A 425 20.43 -29.02 2.22
CA LEU A 425 20.88 -28.66 0.89
C LEU A 425 22.40 -28.43 0.88
N SER A 426 23.08 -28.87 -0.18
CA SER A 426 24.52 -28.61 -0.34
C SER A 426 24.75 -27.17 -0.80
N VAL A 427 25.30 -26.34 0.10
CA VAL A 427 25.68 -24.96 -0.21
C VAL A 427 27.10 -24.95 -0.79
N VAL A 428 27.23 -24.58 -2.06
CA VAL A 428 28.55 -24.42 -2.70
C VAL A 428 28.99 -22.96 -2.53
N ARG A 429 29.95 -22.74 -1.62
CA ARG A 429 30.57 -21.43 -1.43
C ARG A 429 31.60 -21.20 -2.53
N LEU A 430 31.29 -20.32 -3.49
CA LEU A 430 32.24 -19.87 -4.49
C LEU A 430 33.15 -18.78 -3.89
N THR A 431 34.33 -19.16 -3.44
CA THR A 431 35.39 -18.22 -3.04
C THR A 431 36.40 -18.06 -4.15
N ASN A 432 36.56 -16.85 -4.68
CA ASN A 432 37.81 -16.51 -5.37
C ASN A 432 38.84 -16.08 -4.31
N ASP A 433 39.46 -17.07 -3.66
CA ASP A 433 40.68 -16.86 -2.88
C ASP A 433 41.86 -17.50 -3.63
N PRO A 434 42.83 -16.70 -4.09
CA PRO A 434 44.00 -17.20 -4.82
C PRO A 434 45.01 -17.99 -3.95
N ALA A 435 44.80 -18.17 -2.64
CA ALA A 435 45.66 -18.97 -1.75
C ALA A 435 45.27 -20.46 -1.64
N THR A 436 44.11 -20.86 -2.16
CA THR A 436 43.91 -22.24 -2.55
C THR A 436 44.52 -22.49 -3.92
N THR A 437 45.04 -23.70 -4.13
CA THR A 437 45.33 -24.25 -5.47
C THR A 437 44.08 -24.49 -6.32
N ALA A 438 42.93 -23.92 -5.94
CA ALA A 438 41.60 -24.37 -6.33
C ALA A 438 40.79 -23.19 -6.89
N ASN A 439 40.16 -23.21 -8.06
CA ASN A 439 39.81 -24.29 -9.00
C ASN A 439 39.34 -25.61 -8.37
#